data_AF-A0A6G4XRQ6-F1
#
_entry.id   AF-A0A6G4XRQ6-F1
#
_cell.length_a   1.000
_cell.length_b   1.000
_cell.length_c   1.000
_cell.angle_alpha   90.00
_cell.angle_beta   90.00
_cell.angle_gamma   90.00
#
_symmetry.space_group_name_H-M   'P 1'
#
loop_
_entity.id
_entity.type
_entity.pdbx_description
1 polymer ?
#
loop_
_entity_poly.entity_id
_entity_poly.type
_entity_poly.pdbx_seq_one_letter_code
_entity_poly.pdbx_strand_id
1 'polypeptide(L)' 'MTGHLFPDDLLQAQIDWYAACRRLATASGKDYTVLRRRLITLSRQIAAHPYWATPRGASPAARMALKQAAWDTAT' A
#
# COMPACT_ATOMS: atom_id res chain seq x y z
N MET A 1 22.45 0.46 5.51
CA MET A 1 21.87 -0.82 5.04
C MET A 1 20.60 -1.09 5.85
N THR A 2 19.49 -0.48 5.45
CA THR A 2 18.20 -0.57 6.16
C THR A 2 17.53 -1.87 5.75
N GLY A 3 17.77 -2.93 6.53
CA GLY A 3 17.25 -4.27 6.25
C GLY A 3 15.74 -4.24 6.08
N HIS A 4 15.29 -4.69 4.90
CA HIS A 4 13.93 -4.90 4.44
C HIS A 4 12.96 -5.19 5.60
N LEU A 5 12.27 -4.14 6.07
CA LEU A 5 11.34 -4.29 7.18
C LEU A 5 10.08 -5.04 6.77
N PHE A 6 9.76 -4.96 5.48
CA PHE A 6 8.62 -5.52 4.80
C PHE A 6 9.07 -6.17 3.48
N PRO A 7 8.34 -7.16 2.98
CA PRO A 7 8.50 -7.66 1.62
C PRO A 7 8.36 -6.52 0.60
N ASP A 8 9.19 -6.53 -0.44
CA ASP A 8 9.19 -5.50 -1.47
C ASP A 8 7.86 -5.37 -2.20
N ASP A 9 7.17 -6.50 -2.44
CA ASP A 9 5.87 -6.50 -3.10
C ASP A 9 4.79 -5.83 -2.22
N LEU A 10 4.85 -6.02 -0.89
CA LEU A 10 3.93 -5.40 0.05
C LEU A 10 4.20 -3.90 0.17
N LEU A 11 5.47 -3.50 0.21
CA LEU A 11 5.87 -2.10 0.20
C LEU A 11 5.46 -1.43 -1.13
N GLN A 12 5.72 -2.07 -2.26
CA GLN A 12 5.35 -1.57 -3.59
C GLN A 12 3.83 -1.44 -3.73
N ALA A 13 3.04 -2.40 -3.25
CA ALA A 13 1.58 -2.31 -3.26
C ALA A 13 1.07 -1.10 -2.44
N GLN A 14 1.71 -0.79 -1.31
CA GLN A 14 1.37 0.38 -0.50
C GLN A 14 1.78 1.71 -1.20
N ILE A 15 2.95 1.75 -1.86
CA ILE A 15 3.38 2.90 -2.66
C ILE A 15 2.41 3.15 -3.83
N ASP A 16 2.05 2.10 -4.56
CA ASP A 16 1.06 2.14 -5.64
C ASP A 16 -0.30 2.63 -5.15
N TRP A 17 -0.68 2.26 -3.92
CA TRP A 17 -1.91 2.73 -3.28
C TRP A 17 -1.87 4.24 -3.03
N TYR A 18 -0.77 4.77 -2.49
CA TYR A 18 -0.60 6.22 -2.31
C TYR A 18 -0.57 6.97 -3.64
N ALA A 19 0.11 6.44 -4.66
CA ALA A 19 0.12 7.02 -6.00
C ALA A 19 -1.28 7.05 -6.63
N ALA A 20 -2.06 5.97 -6.47
CA ALA A 20 -3.45 5.92 -6.92
C ALA A 20 -4.34 6.90 -6.16
N CYS A 21 -4.17 7.06 -4.84
CA CYS A 21 -4.85 8.08 -4.05
C CYS A 21 -4.54 9.51 -4.52
N ARG A 22 -3.26 9.83 -4.77
CA ARG A 22 -2.86 11.14 -5.30
C ARG A 22 -3.49 11.43 -6.67
N ARG A 23 -3.48 10.44 -7.57
CA ARG A 23 -4.15 10.55 -8.88
C ARG A 23 -5.67 10.69 -8.72
N LEU A 24 -6.27 10.02 -7.76
CA LEU A 24 -7.71 10.10 -7.51
C LEU A 24 -8.12 11.49 -6.99
N ALA A 25 -7.25 12.18 -6.27
CA ALA A 25 -7.48 13.55 -5.84
C ALA A 25 -7.55 14.56 -7.01
N THR A 26 -6.96 14.25 -8.16
CA THR A 26 -6.94 15.11 -9.35
C THR A 26 -7.78 14.57 -10.52
N ALA A 27 -8.28 13.34 -10.43
CA ALA A 27 -9.02 12.68 -11.50
C ALA A 27 -10.49 13.14 -11.57
N SER A 28 -11.05 13.16 -12.78
CA SER A 28 -12.47 13.41 -13.04
C SER A 28 -13.01 12.45 -14.11
N GLY A 29 -14.32 12.15 -14.06
CA GLY A 29 -14.99 11.32 -15.08
C GLY A 29 -14.53 9.85 -15.11
N LYS A 30 -14.18 9.34 -16.29
CA LYS A 30 -13.89 7.91 -16.51
C LYS A 30 -12.66 7.40 -15.73
N ASP A 31 -11.68 8.27 -15.51
CA ASP A 31 -10.44 7.93 -14.77
C ASP A 31 -10.70 7.61 -13.30
N TYR A 32 -11.72 8.23 -12.70
CA TYR A 32 -12.12 7.96 -11.32
C TYR A 32 -12.54 6.50 -11.11
N THR A 33 -13.28 5.93 -12.05
CA THR A 33 -13.76 4.54 -11.95
C THR A 33 -12.61 3.54 -12.07
N VAL A 34 -11.65 3.81 -12.97
CA VAL A 34 -10.45 2.98 -13.14
C VAL A 34 -9.56 3.04 -11.89
N LEU A 35 -9.31 4.24 -11.36
CA LEU A 35 -8.50 4.44 -10.15
C LEU A 35 -9.16 3.80 -8.92
N ARG A 36 -10.48 3.92 -8.78
CA ARG A 36 -11.21 3.28 -7.68
C ARG A 36 -11.13 1.75 -7.72
N ARG A 37 -11.24 1.14 -8.91
CA ARG A 37 -11.04 -0.32 -9.07
C ARG A 37 -9.60 -0.74 -8.73
N ARG A 38 -8.62 0.07 -9.13
CA ARG A 38 -7.21 -0.17 -8.78
C ARG A 38 -6.99 -0.10 -7.27
N LEU A 39 -7.57 0.86 -6.56
CA LEU A 39 -7.49 0.96 -5.10
C LEU A 39 -8.09 -0.27 -4.40
N ILE A 40 -9.24 -0.78 -4.85
CA ILE A 40 -9.86 -1.98 -4.27
C ILE A 40 -8.96 -3.20 -4.48
N THR A 41 -8.35 -3.32 -5.67
CA THR A 41 -7.44 -4.44 -6.00
C THR A 41 -6.19 -4.40 -5.12
N LEU A 42 -5.55 -3.23 -5.03
CA LEU A 42 -4.38 -3.02 -4.18
C LEU A 42 -4.71 -3.25 -2.70
N SER A 43 -5.85 -2.77 -2.23
CA SER A 43 -6.30 -3.00 -0.85
C SER A 43 -6.50 -4.49 -0.55
N ARG A 44 -7.04 -5.27 -1.51
CA ARG A 44 -7.15 -6.74 -1.38
C ARG A 44 -5.79 -7.42 -1.37
N GLN A 45 -4.87 -7.02 -2.26
CA GLN A 45 -3.52 -7.57 -2.30
C GLN A 45 -2.77 -7.33 -1.00
N ILE A 46 -2.81 -6.10 -0.48
CA ILE A 46 -2.24 -5.76 0.82
C ILE A 46 -2.91 -6.60 1.90
N ALA A 47 -4.24 -6.61 2.02
CA ALA A 47 -4.93 -7.32 3.11
C ALA A 47 -4.74 -8.85 3.09
N ALA A 48 -4.63 -9.45 1.91
CA ALA A 48 -4.44 -10.89 1.73
C ALA A 48 -2.97 -11.32 1.82
N HIS A 49 -2.04 -10.38 2.04
CA HIS A 49 -0.62 -10.68 1.98
C HIS A 49 -0.18 -11.63 3.12
N PRO A 50 0.57 -12.71 2.82
CA PRO A 50 0.96 -13.73 3.81
C PRO A 50 1.80 -13.17 4.97
N TYR A 51 2.48 -12.04 4.77
CA TYR A 51 3.20 -11.32 5.84
C TYR A 51 2.32 -11.05 7.07
N TRP A 52 1.01 -10.79 6.90
CA TRP A 52 0.12 -10.51 8.03
C TRP A 52 -0.17 -11.72 8.90
N ALA A 53 0.01 -12.94 8.36
CA ALA A 53 -0.09 -14.18 9.14
C ALA A 53 1.19 -14.47 9.95
N THR A 54 2.27 -13.71 9.74
CA THR A 54 3.51 -13.86 10.51
C THR A 54 3.43 -13.13 11.85
N PRO A 55 4.16 -13.57 12.89
CA PRO A 55 4.21 -12.88 14.18
C PRO A 55 4.63 -11.41 14.09
N ARG A 56 5.44 -11.08 13.07
CA ARG A 56 5.95 -9.73 12.81
C ARG A 56 4.92 -8.84 12.12
N GLY A 57 4.03 -9.40 11.30
CA GLY A 57 2.96 -8.68 10.62
C GLY A 57 1.64 -8.61 11.40
N ALA A 58 1.36 -9.55 12.31
CA ALA A 58 0.09 -9.62 13.03
C ALA A 58 -0.23 -8.37 13.88
N SER A 59 0.79 -7.59 14.24
CA SER A 59 0.65 -6.39 15.07
C SER A 59 0.05 -5.20 14.31
N PRO A 60 -0.87 -4.42 14.92
CA PRO A 60 -1.38 -3.18 14.32
C PRO A 60 -0.26 -2.14 14.07
N ALA A 61 0.81 -2.18 14.86
CA ALA A 61 2.01 -1.38 14.64
C ALA A 61 2.71 -1.69 13.30
N ALA A 62 2.66 -2.95 12.82
CA ALA A 62 3.27 -3.33 11.55
C ALA A 62 2.53 -2.68 10.36
N ARG A 63 1.21 -2.50 10.45
CA ARG A 63 0.44 -1.76 9.44
C ARG A 63 0.78 -0.27 9.42
N MET A 64 1.02 0.33 10.59
CA MET A 64 1.44 1.74 10.66
C MET A 64 2.85 1.92 10.11
N ALA A 65 3.78 1.04 10.48
CA ALA A 65 5.15 1.06 9.96
C ALA A 65 5.21 0.84 8.44
N LEU A 66 4.34 -0.01 7.86
CA LEU A 66 4.22 -0.15 6.40
C LEU A 66 3.78 1.16 5.73
N LYS A 67 2.75 1.81 6.28
CA LYS A 67 2.28 3.10 5.76
C LYS A 67 3.35 4.18 5.84
N GLN A 68 4.09 4.23 6.95
CA GLN A 68 5.16 5.19 7.16
C GLN A 68 6.34 4.95 6.21
N ALA A 69 6.76 3.70 6.01
CA ALA A 69 7.80 3.35 5.04
C ALA A 69 7.41 3.70 3.60
N ALA A 70 6.16 3.44 3.22
CA ALA A 70 5.63 3.82 1.91
C ALA A 70 5.48 5.35 1.74
N TRP A 71 5.21 6.08 2.82
CA TRP A 71 5.13 7.54 2.78
C TRP A 71 6.52 8.18 2.62
N ASP A 72 7.51 7.70 3.37
CA ASP A 72 8.90 8.15 3.30
C ASP A 72 9.51 7.94 1.90
N THR A 73 9.17 6.81 1.26
CA THR A 73 9.59 6.50 -0.12
C THR A 73 8.78 7.23 -1.20
N ALA A 74 7.58 7.71 -0.89
CA ALA A 74 6.71 8.43 -1.81
C ALA A 74 6.88 9.95 -1.79
N THR A 75 7.71 10.47 -0.86
CA THR A 75 8.09 11.88 -0.69
C THR A 75 9.43 12.14 -1.38
#